data_AF-A0A8J2JVA8-F1
#
_entry.id   AF-A0A8J2JVA8-F1
#
_cell.length_a   1.000
_cell.length_b   1.000
_cell.length_c   1.000
_cell.angle_alpha   90.00
_cell.angle_beta   90.00
_cell.angle_gamma   90.00
#
_symmetry.space_group_name_H-M   'P 1'
#
loop_
_entity.id
_entity.type
_entity.pdbx_description
1 polymer ?
#
loop_
_entity_poly.entity_id
_entity_poly.type
_entity_poly.pdbx_seq_one_letter_code
_entity_poly.pdbx_strand_id
1 'polypeptide(L)'
;MHYSLGLVVILALVCFANCKPNRVPWWQIKVAKSQGPNACIVEEVPDLSKKYYTECKYWPVRKVCGRETIVRYECCEGFKQVPGEEGCTGVKALKNVLEVSRDFGATKFVKYLEDSGLGHELTQEGTYTLFAPTDQAFESPSGQIVGMKIESFLTPGGENPVLRYHISDKKYLSKDFSGNNEIKSLQIKNYDGRQLRISKYSIGVGAI
;
A
#
# COMPACT_ATOMS: atom_id res chain seq x y z
N MET A 1 39.44 0.92 -42.44
CA MET A 1 39.73 1.62 -41.17
C MET A 1 38.76 1.10 -40.14
N HIS A 2 39.27 0.31 -39.18
CA HIS A 2 38.52 -0.33 -38.10
C HIS A 2 38.42 0.61 -36.89
N TYR A 3 37.20 0.76 -36.34
CA TYR A 3 36.89 1.10 -34.93
C TYR A 3 35.45 0.57 -34.71
N SER A 4 35.17 -0.60 -34.12
CA SER A 4 35.31 -1.05 -32.74
C SER A 4 34.97 0.03 -31.70
N LEU A 5 33.84 -0.17 -31.00
CA LEU A 5 33.40 0.37 -29.70
C LEU A 5 31.86 0.20 -29.68
N GLY A 6 31.19 -0.46 -28.74
CA GLY A 6 31.54 -1.10 -27.48
C GLY A 6 30.20 -1.45 -26.87
N LEU A 7 29.99 -2.72 -26.53
CA LEU A 7 28.76 -3.24 -25.97
C LEU A 7 28.56 -2.62 -24.57
N VAL A 8 27.67 -1.63 -24.44
CA VAL A 8 27.33 -1.06 -23.14
C VAL A 8 26.40 -2.04 -22.43
N VAL A 9 26.99 -2.97 -21.67
CA VAL A 9 26.27 -3.70 -20.64
C VAL A 9 25.93 -2.70 -19.54
N ILE A 10 24.75 -2.09 -19.63
CA ILE A 10 24.15 -1.41 -18.49
C ILE A 10 23.73 -2.52 -17.53
N LEU A 11 24.64 -2.84 -16.61
CA LEU A 11 24.33 -3.58 -15.40
C LEU A 11 23.27 -2.74 -14.69
N ALA A 12 22.01 -3.12 -14.87
CA ALA A 12 20.90 -2.58 -14.10
C ALA A 12 21.16 -2.98 -12.65
N LEU A 13 21.87 -2.11 -11.93
CA LEU A 13 21.76 -2.01 -10.48
C LEU A 13 20.28 -1.75 -10.21
N VAL A 14 19.54 -2.82 -9.99
CA VAL A 14 18.24 -2.76 -9.35
C VAL A 14 18.49 -2.05 -8.04
N CYS A 15 18.17 -0.77 -8.03
CA CYS A 15 18.35 0.10 -6.89
C CYS A 15 17.29 -0.32 -5.87
N PHE A 16 17.61 -1.33 -5.05
CA PHE A 16 16.89 -1.66 -3.82
C PHE A 16 17.10 -0.52 -2.83
N ALA A 17 16.48 0.62 -3.09
CA ALA A 17 16.52 1.75 -2.19
C ALA A 17 15.83 1.33 -0.87
N ASN A 18 16.66 1.05 0.15
CA ASN A 18 16.42 1.03 1.60
C ASN A 18 16.68 -0.29 2.35
N CYS A 19 17.04 -1.40 1.69
CA CYS A 19 17.45 -2.59 2.44
C CYS A 19 18.94 -2.46 2.81
N LYS A 20 19.25 -2.18 4.08
CA LYS A 20 20.63 -2.03 4.60
C LYS A 20 21.05 -3.30 5.38
N PRO A 21 21.43 -4.39 4.69
CA PRO A 21 21.72 -5.68 5.32
C PRO A 21 22.89 -5.61 6.32
N ASN A 22 23.82 -4.67 6.15
CA ASN A 22 25.01 -4.53 7.01
C ASN A 22 24.71 -4.22 8.48
N ARG A 23 23.47 -3.89 8.84
CA ARG A 23 23.05 -3.62 10.22
C ARG A 23 22.26 -4.77 10.86
N VAL A 24 22.07 -5.88 10.13
CA VAL A 24 21.26 -7.02 10.58
C VAL A 24 22.18 -8.08 11.19
N PRO A 25 21.92 -8.54 12.44
CA PRO A 25 22.71 -9.61 13.05
C PRO A 25 22.68 -10.91 12.24
N TRP A 26 23.77 -11.67 12.28
CA TRP A 26 23.93 -12.92 11.51
C TRP A 26 22.81 -13.95 11.75
N TRP A 27 22.34 -14.07 13.00
CA TRP A 27 21.24 -14.98 13.36
C TRP A 27 19.94 -14.55 12.67
N GLN A 28 19.66 -13.25 12.59
CA GLN A 28 18.47 -12.73 11.92
C GLN A 28 18.59 -12.92 10.40
N ILE A 29 19.79 -12.76 9.82
CA ILE A 29 20.04 -13.07 8.41
C ILE A 29 19.74 -14.55 8.11
N LYS A 30 20.12 -15.47 9.01
CA LYS A 30 19.83 -16.89 8.85
C LYS A 30 18.32 -17.17 8.88
N VAL A 31 17.61 -16.59 9.84
CA VAL A 31 16.13 -16.68 9.93
C VAL A 31 15.45 -16.08 8.71
N ALA A 32 15.93 -14.92 8.24
CA ALA A 32 15.46 -14.32 7.00
C ALA A 32 15.61 -15.32 5.86
N LYS A 33 16.83 -15.79 5.58
CA LYS A 33 17.09 -16.73 4.48
C LYS A 33 16.16 -17.94 4.50
N SER A 34 15.93 -18.55 5.66
CA SER A 34 15.05 -19.72 5.81
C SER A 34 13.56 -19.47 5.56
N GLN A 35 13.12 -18.22 5.37
CA GLN A 35 11.74 -17.95 4.97
C GLN A 35 11.48 -18.19 3.48
N GLY A 36 12.51 -18.51 2.68
CA GLY A 36 12.36 -18.72 1.24
C GLY A 36 12.03 -17.45 0.43
N PRO A 37 11.65 -17.59 -0.85
CA PRO A 37 11.32 -16.48 -1.75
C PRO A 37 10.03 -15.76 -1.34
N ASN A 38 9.91 -14.49 -1.74
CA ASN A 38 8.73 -13.62 -1.56
C ASN A 38 8.21 -13.54 -0.11
N ALA A 39 9.11 -13.66 0.87
CA ALA A 39 8.81 -13.39 2.27
C ALA A 39 9.19 -11.93 2.61
N CYS A 40 8.22 -11.21 3.17
CA CYS A 40 8.28 -9.82 3.58
C CYS A 40 8.28 -9.70 5.10
N ILE A 41 8.64 -8.52 5.62
CA ILE A 41 8.65 -8.24 7.05
C ILE A 41 7.45 -7.40 7.47
N VAL A 42 6.87 -7.77 8.61
CA VAL A 42 5.93 -6.96 9.37
C VAL A 42 6.59 -6.60 10.70
N GLU A 43 6.90 -5.31 10.89
CA GLU A 43 7.42 -4.76 12.15
C GLU A 43 6.25 -4.27 13.01
N GLU A 44 6.00 -4.96 14.13
CA GLU A 44 4.91 -4.67 15.05
C GLU A 44 5.42 -3.90 16.27
N VAL A 45 4.66 -2.89 16.71
CA VAL A 45 4.82 -2.20 18.00
C VAL A 45 3.65 -2.63 18.88
N PRO A 46 3.82 -3.69 19.71
CA PRO A 46 2.69 -4.30 20.42
C PRO A 46 1.92 -3.30 21.28
N ASP A 47 2.64 -2.46 22.03
CA ASP A 47 2.08 -1.45 22.93
C ASP A 47 1.17 -0.42 22.24
N LEU A 48 1.41 -0.16 20.94
CA LEU A 48 0.68 0.84 20.18
C LEU A 48 -0.29 0.21 19.17
N SER A 49 -0.34 -1.12 19.09
CA SER A 49 -1.07 -1.84 18.04
C SER A 49 -0.76 -1.30 16.63
N LYS A 50 0.50 -0.91 16.38
CA LYS A 50 0.97 -0.40 15.08
C LYS A 50 1.77 -1.46 14.35
N LYS A 51 1.58 -1.54 13.04
CA LYS A 51 2.33 -2.43 12.15
C LYS A 51 2.95 -1.63 11.02
N TYR A 52 4.17 -2.00 10.63
CA TYR A 52 4.89 -1.42 9.51
C TYR A 52 5.29 -2.54 8.55
N TYR A 53 4.87 -2.41 7.30
CA TYR A 53 5.10 -3.42 6.27
C TYR A 53 6.30 -3.03 5.42
N THR A 54 7.19 -3.98 5.13
CA THR A 54 8.34 -3.76 4.25
C THR A 54 8.67 -4.98 3.40
N GLU A 55 8.98 -4.73 2.13
CA GLU A 55 9.52 -5.74 1.21
C GLU A 55 10.98 -6.09 1.50
N CYS A 56 11.65 -5.31 2.34
CA CYS A 56 13.02 -5.58 2.73
C CYS A 56 13.07 -6.74 3.74
N LYS A 57 13.49 -7.91 3.26
CA LYS A 57 13.71 -9.11 4.08
C LYS A 57 14.85 -8.98 5.10
N TYR A 58 15.75 -8.01 4.92
CA TYR A 58 16.91 -7.76 5.79
C TYR A 58 16.72 -6.44 6.55
N TRP A 59 15.69 -6.38 7.40
CA TRP A 59 15.34 -5.19 8.19
C TRP A 59 15.87 -5.30 9.63
N PRO A 60 16.71 -4.37 10.11
CA PRO A 60 17.16 -4.42 11.49
C PRO A 60 16.02 -4.10 12.46
N VAL A 61 15.89 -4.89 13.53
CA VAL A 61 14.98 -4.55 14.63
C VAL A 61 15.41 -3.22 15.24
N ARG A 62 14.49 -2.28 15.37
CA ARG A 62 14.74 -0.93 15.87
C ARG A 62 13.62 -0.50 16.81
N LYS A 63 13.88 0.48 17.67
CA LYS A 63 12.78 1.09 18.45
C LYS A 63 11.97 2.03 17.58
N VAL A 64 10.65 2.01 17.72
CA VAL A 64 9.74 2.98 17.09
C VAL A 64 9.16 3.85 18.21
N CYS A 65 9.41 5.16 18.14
CA CYS A 65 9.01 6.12 19.18
C CYS A 65 9.47 5.69 20.59
N GLY A 66 10.67 5.10 20.70
CA GLY A 66 11.23 4.60 21.96
C GLY A 66 10.66 3.26 22.45
N ARG A 67 9.67 2.67 21.76
CA ARG A 67 9.09 1.35 22.07
C ARG A 67 9.82 0.24 21.33
N GLU A 68 9.98 -0.91 21.98
CA GLU A 68 10.52 -2.11 21.33
C GLU A 68 9.59 -2.61 20.24
N THR A 69 10.16 -3.22 19.20
CA THR A 69 9.40 -3.80 18.10
C THR A 69 9.68 -5.28 17.93
N ILE A 70 8.71 -5.97 17.34
CA ILE A 70 8.82 -7.38 16.99
C ILE A 70 8.75 -7.49 15.47
N VAL A 71 9.71 -8.21 14.88
CA VAL A 71 9.73 -8.49 13.44
C VAL A 71 9.11 -9.87 13.20
N ARG A 72 8.11 -9.90 12.32
CA ARG A 72 7.48 -11.13 11.80
C ARG A 72 7.74 -11.25 10.30
N TYR A 73 7.70 -12.47 9.80
CA TYR A 73 7.76 -12.75 8.37
C TYR A 73 6.40 -13.24 7.89
N GLU A 74 5.97 -12.67 6.78
CA GLU A 74 4.72 -13.00 6.10
C GLU A 74 4.98 -13.07 4.60
N CYS A 75 4.07 -13.66 3.82
CA CYS A 75 4.18 -13.57 2.37
C CYS A 75 4.02 -12.12 1.91
N CYS A 76 4.89 -11.71 0.98
CA CYS A 76 4.75 -10.44 0.29
C CYS A 76 3.40 -10.34 -0.42
N GLU A 77 2.96 -9.10 -0.66
CA GLU A 77 1.69 -8.89 -1.35
C GLU A 77 1.69 -9.50 -2.75
N GLY A 78 0.57 -10.15 -3.09
CA GLY A 78 0.45 -10.94 -4.30
C GLY A 78 1.00 -12.37 -4.22
N PHE A 79 1.64 -12.78 -3.12
CA PHE A 79 2.18 -14.14 -2.96
C PHE A 79 1.52 -14.94 -1.84
N LYS A 80 1.57 -16.27 -1.95
CA LYS A 80 1.04 -17.21 -0.97
C LYS A 80 1.95 -18.43 -0.84
N GLN A 81 1.90 -19.09 0.32
CA GLN A 81 2.57 -20.36 0.53
C GLN A 81 1.88 -21.45 -0.29
N VAL A 82 2.66 -22.41 -0.78
CA VAL A 82 2.18 -23.61 -1.46
C VAL A 82 2.59 -24.83 -0.61
N PRO A 83 1.67 -25.76 -0.31
CA PRO A 83 2.00 -26.95 0.47
C PRO A 83 3.17 -27.73 -0.14
N GLY A 84 4.20 -27.98 0.65
CA GLY A 84 5.40 -28.72 0.21
C GLY A 84 6.50 -27.86 -0.43
N GLU A 85 6.29 -26.55 -0.60
CA GLU A 85 7.30 -25.62 -1.12
C GLU A 85 7.84 -24.69 -0.02
N GLU A 86 9.11 -24.29 -0.14
CA GLU A 86 9.72 -23.34 0.80
C GLU A 86 9.30 -21.90 0.46
N GLY A 87 8.82 -21.16 1.46
CA GLY A 87 8.46 -19.75 1.32
C GLY A 87 7.16 -19.51 0.56
N CYS A 88 7.10 -18.40 -0.17
CA CYS A 88 5.88 -17.90 -0.81
C CYS A 88 6.01 -17.94 -2.33
N THR A 89 5.95 -19.15 -2.89
CA THR A 89 6.13 -19.41 -4.32
C THR A 89 4.86 -19.25 -5.13
N GLY A 90 3.69 -19.43 -4.51
CA GLY A 90 2.41 -19.28 -5.17
C GLY A 90 2.05 -17.82 -5.42
N VAL A 91 1.38 -17.53 -6.53
CA VAL A 91 0.87 -16.20 -6.86
C VAL A 91 -0.63 -16.13 -6.54
N LYS A 92 -1.07 -15.06 -5.89
CA LYS A 92 -2.49 -14.76 -5.65
C LYS A 92 -3.13 -14.34 -6.98
N ALA A 93 -4.35 -14.80 -7.24
CA ALA A 93 -5.11 -14.34 -8.40
C ALA A 93 -5.38 -12.83 -8.28
N LEU A 94 -5.35 -12.12 -9.41
CA LEU A 94 -5.73 -10.72 -9.45
C LEU A 94 -7.23 -10.58 -9.17
N LYS A 95 -7.57 -9.63 -8.31
CA LYS A 95 -8.94 -9.27 -7.94
C LYS A 95 -9.21 -7.83 -8.35
N ASN A 96 -10.48 -7.44 -8.43
CA ASN A 96 -10.84 -6.04 -8.64
C ASN A 96 -10.49 -5.18 -7.40
N VAL A 97 -10.45 -3.85 -7.58
CA VAL A 97 -10.01 -2.91 -6.53
C VAL A 97 -10.86 -2.98 -5.25
N LEU A 98 -12.15 -3.31 -5.36
CA LEU A 98 -13.05 -3.42 -4.21
C LEU A 98 -12.78 -4.68 -3.39
N GLU A 99 -12.60 -5.82 -4.07
CA GLU A 99 -12.22 -7.08 -3.43
C GLU A 99 -10.87 -6.97 -2.73
N VAL A 100 -9.87 -6.39 -3.41
CA VAL A 100 -8.55 -6.14 -2.80
C VAL A 100 -8.70 -5.27 -1.55
N SER A 101 -9.52 -4.22 -1.60
CA SER A 101 -9.73 -3.33 -0.45
C SER A 101 -10.37 -4.02 0.75
N ARG A 102 -11.30 -4.98 0.51
CA ARG A 102 -11.86 -5.81 1.59
C ARG A 102 -10.80 -6.70 2.24
N ASP A 103 -9.95 -7.33 1.43
CA ASP A 103 -8.85 -8.19 1.92
C ASP A 103 -7.88 -7.39 2.82
N PHE A 104 -7.71 -6.08 2.57
CA PHE A 104 -6.92 -5.17 3.40
C PHE A 104 -7.66 -4.56 4.61
N GLY A 105 -8.88 -5.02 4.92
CA GLY A 105 -9.63 -4.56 6.08
C GLY A 105 -10.26 -3.17 5.93
N ALA A 106 -10.57 -2.76 4.70
CA ALA A 106 -11.35 -1.55 4.39
C ALA A 106 -12.81 -1.92 4.05
N THR A 107 -13.41 -2.86 4.78
CA THR A 107 -14.73 -3.41 4.46
C THR A 107 -15.85 -2.37 4.56
N LYS A 108 -15.78 -1.48 5.57
CA LYS A 108 -16.73 -0.39 5.78
C LYS A 108 -16.64 0.66 4.68
N PHE A 109 -15.43 1.00 4.26
CA PHE A 109 -15.23 1.94 3.15
C PHE A 109 -15.79 1.38 1.83
N VAL A 110 -15.54 0.10 1.55
CA VAL A 110 -16.10 -0.57 0.37
C VAL A 110 -17.62 -0.58 0.41
N LYS A 111 -18.23 -0.83 1.57
CA LYS A 111 -19.68 -0.74 1.75
C LYS A 111 -20.21 0.65 1.37
N TYR A 112 -19.55 1.73 1.80
CA TYR A 112 -19.95 3.08 1.39
C TYR A 112 -19.82 3.33 -0.12
N LEU A 113 -18.78 2.78 -0.77
CA LEU A 113 -18.65 2.85 -2.23
C LEU A 113 -19.82 2.15 -2.93
N GLU A 114 -20.21 0.96 -2.47
CA GLU A 114 -21.34 0.19 -3.00
C GLU A 114 -22.67 0.93 -2.79
N ASP A 115 -22.93 1.36 -1.56
CA ASP A 115 -24.18 2.05 -1.19
C ASP A 115 -24.33 3.40 -1.94
N SER A 116 -23.22 4.05 -2.33
CA SER A 116 -23.23 5.27 -3.15
C SER A 116 -23.44 5.03 -4.66
N GLY A 117 -23.26 3.79 -5.13
CA GLY A 117 -23.22 3.44 -6.55
C GLY A 117 -21.84 3.58 -7.22
N LEU A 118 -20.83 4.14 -6.54
CA LEU A 118 -19.44 4.18 -7.03
C LEU A 118 -18.84 2.78 -7.20
N GLY A 119 -19.31 1.80 -6.43
CA GLY A 119 -18.83 0.42 -6.54
C GLY A 119 -18.93 -0.12 -7.97
N HIS A 120 -20.05 0.15 -8.66
CA HIS A 120 -20.22 -0.25 -10.05
C HIS A 120 -19.22 0.44 -10.98
N GLU A 121 -19.06 1.76 -10.88
CA GLU A 121 -18.08 2.56 -11.67
C GLU A 121 -16.64 2.02 -11.51
N LEU A 122 -16.25 1.66 -10.28
CA LEU A 122 -14.90 1.15 -9.97
C LEU A 122 -14.66 -0.29 -10.46
N THR A 123 -15.70 -1.02 -10.82
CA THR A 123 -15.60 -2.36 -11.42
C THR A 123 -15.66 -2.36 -12.94
N GLN A 124 -16.03 -1.23 -13.55
CA GLN A 124 -15.98 -1.06 -14.99
C GLN A 124 -14.54 -0.90 -15.49
N GLU A 125 -14.36 -1.01 -16.81
CA GLU A 125 -13.06 -0.78 -17.45
C GLU A 125 -12.54 0.62 -17.11
N GLY A 126 -11.34 0.66 -16.54
CA GLY A 126 -10.75 1.89 -16.04
C GLY A 126 -9.51 1.58 -15.21
N THR A 127 -8.75 2.63 -14.89
CA THR A 127 -7.57 2.51 -14.05
C THR A 127 -7.73 3.44 -12.86
N TYR A 128 -7.73 2.88 -11.66
CA TYR A 128 -7.94 3.64 -10.44
C TYR A 128 -6.84 3.40 -9.41
N THR A 129 -6.53 4.43 -8.62
CA THR A 129 -5.81 4.30 -7.35
C THR A 129 -6.78 4.62 -6.22
N LEU A 130 -6.97 3.68 -5.31
CA LEU A 130 -7.87 3.82 -4.18
C LEU A 130 -7.07 3.98 -2.88
N PHE A 131 -7.25 5.10 -2.21
CA PHE A 131 -6.72 5.36 -0.88
C PHE A 131 -7.75 4.96 0.16
N ALA A 132 -7.94 3.64 0.33
CA ALA A 132 -9.00 3.10 1.19
C ALA A 132 -8.65 3.22 2.69
N PRO A 133 -9.43 3.98 3.49
CA PRO A 133 -9.27 3.97 4.94
C PRO A 133 -9.63 2.59 5.51
N THR A 134 -8.85 2.12 6.48
CA THR A 134 -9.15 0.87 7.19
C THR A 134 -10.39 1.01 8.07
N ASP A 135 -11.00 -0.11 8.46
CA ASP A 135 -12.17 -0.10 9.35
C ASP A 135 -11.86 0.59 10.69
N GLN A 136 -10.64 0.39 11.22
CA GLN A 136 -10.15 1.07 12.42
C GLN A 136 -10.09 2.60 12.26
N ALA A 137 -9.87 3.12 11.05
CA ALA A 137 -9.88 4.57 10.82
C ALA A 137 -11.25 5.18 11.17
N PHE A 138 -12.35 4.44 10.92
CA PHE A 138 -13.72 4.86 11.23
C PHE A 138 -14.12 4.70 12.69
N GLU A 139 -13.33 4.00 13.50
CA GLU A 139 -13.58 3.87 14.94
C GLU A 139 -13.13 5.11 15.72
N SER A 140 -12.16 5.87 15.18
CA SER A 140 -11.69 7.12 15.78
C SER A 140 -12.78 8.20 15.82
N PRO A 141 -12.76 9.16 16.77
CA PRO A 141 -13.74 10.25 16.82
C PRO A 141 -13.85 11.03 15.51
N SER A 142 -12.71 11.34 14.88
CA SER A 142 -12.66 11.95 13.54
C SER A 142 -13.24 11.04 12.46
N GLY A 143 -12.95 9.74 12.52
CA GLY A 143 -13.45 8.75 11.58
C GLY A 143 -14.97 8.58 11.65
N GLN A 144 -15.55 8.65 12.85
CA GLN A 144 -17.00 8.61 13.04
C GLN A 144 -17.67 9.83 12.40
N ILE A 145 -17.10 11.03 12.58
CA ILE A 145 -17.58 12.27 11.92
C ILE A 145 -17.50 12.14 10.40
N VAL A 146 -16.40 11.59 9.88
CA VAL A 146 -16.25 11.33 8.44
C VAL A 146 -17.28 10.31 7.95
N GLY A 147 -17.54 9.24 8.70
CA GLY A 147 -18.59 8.26 8.39
C GLY A 147 -19.98 8.90 8.32
N MET A 148 -20.36 9.69 9.32
CA MET A 148 -21.61 10.46 9.31
C MET A 148 -21.70 11.40 8.11
N LYS A 149 -20.58 12.03 7.72
CA LYS A 149 -20.53 12.91 6.55
C LYS A 149 -20.74 12.11 5.26
N ILE A 150 -20.10 10.96 5.11
CA ILE A 150 -20.32 10.07 3.96
C ILE A 150 -21.81 9.73 3.89
N GLU A 151 -22.40 9.29 4.99
CA GLU A 151 -23.82 8.93 5.09
C GLU A 151 -24.75 10.09 4.72
N SER A 152 -24.41 11.32 5.12
CA SER A 152 -25.18 12.52 4.77
C SER A 152 -25.19 12.84 3.26
N PHE A 153 -24.20 12.33 2.52
CA PHE A 153 -24.05 12.49 1.07
C PHE A 153 -24.29 11.17 0.32
N LEU A 154 -24.94 10.16 0.92
CA LEU A 154 -25.32 8.93 0.23
C LEU A 154 -26.51 9.21 -0.69
N THR A 155 -26.21 9.75 -1.86
CA THR A 155 -27.14 9.84 -2.98
C THR A 155 -26.80 8.79 -4.03
N PRO A 156 -27.77 8.06 -4.58
CA PRO A 156 -27.55 7.20 -5.72
C PRO A 156 -26.91 7.98 -6.88
N GLY A 157 -25.90 7.40 -7.54
CA GLY A 157 -25.19 8.04 -8.65
C GLY A 157 -23.75 8.44 -8.36
N GLY A 158 -23.23 8.10 -7.18
CA GLY A 158 -21.80 8.09 -6.89
C GLY A 158 -21.15 9.46 -6.71
N GLU A 159 -21.89 10.55 -6.63
CA GLU A 159 -21.35 11.92 -6.52
C GLU A 159 -20.91 12.29 -5.09
N ASN A 160 -20.67 11.32 -4.20
CA ASN A 160 -20.27 11.57 -2.82
C ASN A 160 -18.86 12.19 -2.79
N PRO A 161 -18.70 13.45 -2.35
CA PRO A 161 -17.43 14.16 -2.47
C PRO A 161 -16.35 13.59 -1.54
N VAL A 162 -16.74 12.94 -0.44
CA VAL A 162 -15.79 12.32 0.48
C VAL A 162 -15.25 11.02 -0.11
N LEU A 163 -16.10 10.21 -0.74
CA LEU A 163 -15.67 8.96 -1.37
C LEU A 163 -14.80 9.23 -2.60
N ARG A 164 -15.23 10.12 -3.50
CA ARG A 164 -14.45 10.50 -4.70
C ARG A 164 -13.11 11.15 -4.35
N TYR A 165 -13.00 11.83 -3.21
CA TYR A 165 -11.73 12.36 -2.71
C TYR A 165 -10.68 11.26 -2.50
N HIS A 166 -11.06 10.05 -2.10
CA HIS A 166 -10.13 8.95 -1.83
C HIS A 166 -9.76 8.14 -3.09
N ILE A 167 -10.20 8.57 -4.27
CA ILE A 167 -10.00 7.87 -5.53
C ILE A 167 -9.22 8.77 -6.47
N SER A 168 -8.32 8.21 -7.28
CA SER A 168 -7.75 8.87 -8.46
C SER A 168 -7.98 8.00 -9.69
N ASP A 169 -8.21 8.62 -10.85
CA ASP A 169 -8.46 8.01 -12.17
C ASP A 169 -7.16 7.59 -12.90
N LYS A 170 -6.06 7.49 -12.16
CA LYS A 170 -4.76 7.05 -12.65
C LYS A 170 -4.19 6.00 -11.71
N LYS A 171 -3.31 5.14 -12.24
CA LYS A 171 -2.53 4.19 -11.45
C LYS A 171 -1.27 4.89 -10.95
N TYR A 172 -1.16 4.98 -9.64
CA TYR A 172 0.05 5.38 -8.95
C TYR A 172 0.56 4.23 -8.10
N LEU A 173 1.87 4.04 -8.11
CA LEU A 173 2.60 3.13 -7.25
C LEU A 173 3.30 3.92 -6.16
N SER A 174 3.64 3.27 -5.04
CA SER A 174 4.38 3.91 -3.94
C SER A 174 5.71 4.54 -4.36
N LYS A 175 6.30 4.09 -5.46
CA LYS A 175 7.53 4.65 -6.06
C LYS A 175 7.31 5.93 -6.87
N ASP A 176 6.08 6.17 -7.31
CA ASP A 176 5.74 7.36 -8.12
C ASP A 176 5.62 8.61 -7.23
N PHE A 177 5.51 8.43 -5.91
CA PHE A 177 5.48 9.50 -4.94
C PHE A 177 6.89 9.87 -4.44
N SER A 178 7.15 11.17 -4.39
CA SER A 178 8.34 11.81 -3.81
C SER A 178 7.98 12.65 -2.57
N GLY A 179 8.86 13.55 -2.12
CA GLY A 179 8.71 14.30 -0.86
C GLY A 179 7.32 14.88 -0.62
N ASN A 180 6.84 15.72 -1.54
CA ASN A 180 5.48 16.27 -1.56
C ASN A 180 4.93 16.15 -2.98
N ASN A 181 3.77 15.54 -3.13
CA ASN A 181 3.09 15.39 -4.42
C ASN A 181 1.64 15.84 -4.25
N GLU A 182 1.09 16.42 -5.30
CA GLU A 182 -0.33 16.73 -5.39
C GLU A 182 -0.90 15.91 -6.55
N ILE A 183 -1.89 15.08 -6.25
CA ILE A 183 -2.60 14.30 -7.28
C ILE A 183 -4.06 14.72 -7.32
N LYS A 184 -4.68 14.60 -8.49
CA LYS A 184 -6.10 14.88 -8.64
C LYS A 184 -6.93 13.70 -8.15
N SER A 185 -7.92 14.00 -7.32
CA SER A 185 -8.96 13.05 -6.97
C SER A 185 -9.91 12.83 -8.15
N LEU A 186 -10.73 11.78 -8.06
CA LEU A 186 -11.76 11.46 -9.04
C LEU A 186 -12.75 12.64 -9.14
N GLN A 187 -13.10 12.99 -10.36
CA GLN A 187 -13.96 14.13 -10.65
C GLN A 187 -15.39 13.89 -10.18
N ILE A 188 -16.05 14.97 -9.79
CA ILE A 188 -17.49 15.08 -9.54
C ILE A 188 -18.07 15.81 -10.75
N LYS A 189 -19.32 15.55 -11.13
CA LYS A 189 -19.95 16.31 -12.23
C LYS A 189 -19.83 17.82 -12.00
N ASN A 190 -19.29 18.52 -13.01
CA ASN A 190 -19.05 19.97 -13.00
C ASN A 190 -18.05 20.47 -11.94
N TYR A 191 -17.14 19.62 -11.46
CA TYR A 191 -16.08 20.01 -10.52
C TYR A 191 -14.78 19.24 -10.79
N ASP A 192 -13.66 19.96 -10.96
CA ASP A 192 -12.36 19.45 -11.42
C ASP A 192 -11.56 18.59 -10.42
N GLY A 193 -12.26 17.81 -9.59
CA GLY A 193 -11.66 17.05 -8.50
C GLY A 193 -11.00 17.96 -7.44
N ARG A 194 -10.52 17.37 -6.35
CA ARG A 194 -9.71 18.09 -5.35
C ARG A 194 -8.28 17.55 -5.39
N GLN A 195 -7.35 18.37 -4.93
CA GLN A 195 -5.95 17.96 -4.84
C GLN A 195 -5.74 17.15 -3.55
N LEU A 196 -5.25 15.93 -3.71
CA LEU A 196 -4.76 15.06 -2.63
C LEU A 196 -3.28 15.32 -2.43
N ARG A 197 -2.89 15.67 -1.21
CA ARG A 197 -1.49 15.92 -0.87
C ARG A 197 -0.86 14.65 -0.31
N ILE A 198 0.11 14.09 -1.04
CA ILE A 198 0.83 12.88 -0.64
C ILE A 198 2.25 13.25 -0.25
N SER A 199 2.62 12.96 0.99
CA SER A 199 3.95 13.21 1.54
C SER A 199 4.71 11.91 1.72
N LYS A 200 5.94 11.82 1.20
CA LYS A 200 6.84 10.67 1.41
C LYS A 200 8.09 11.11 2.15
N TYR A 201 8.29 10.54 3.33
CA TYR A 201 9.40 10.88 4.20
C TYR A 201 10.63 10.04 3.88
N SER A 202 11.83 10.57 4.21
CA SER A 202 13.12 9.89 3.99
C SER A 202 13.25 8.53 4.67
N ILE A 203 12.45 8.30 5.72
CA ILE A 203 12.34 7.01 6.43
C ILE A 203 11.48 5.97 5.68
N GLY A 204 10.94 6.30 4.51
CA GLY A 204 10.12 5.43 3.66
C GLY A 204 8.62 5.44 3.95
N VAL A 205 8.19 6.20 4.97
CA VAL A 205 6.76 6.32 5.34
C VAL A 205 6.05 7.27 4.36
N GLY A 206 4.91 6.84 3.84
CA GLY A 206 3.98 7.68 3.09
C GLY A 206 2.82 8.16 3.98
N ALA A 207 2.34 9.37 3.73
CA ALA A 207 1.13 9.94 4.32
C ALA A 207 0.28 10.58 3.23
N ILE A 208 -1.04 10.41 3.34
CA ILE A 208 -2.08 10.93 2.43
C ILE A 208 -3.04 11.78 3.26
#